data_AF-A0A831PN75-F1
#
_entry.id   AF-A0A831PN75-F1
#
_cell.length_a   1.000
_cell.length_b   1.000
_cell.length_c   1.000
_cell.angle_alpha   90.00
_cell.angle_beta   90.00
_cell.angle_gamma   90.00
#
_symmetry.space_group_name_H-M   'P 1'
#
loop_
_entity.id
_entity.type
_entity.pdbx_description
1 polymer ?
#
loop_
_entity_poly.entity_id
_entity_poly.type
_entity_poly.pdbx_seq_one_letter_code
_entity_poly.pdbx_strand_id
1 'polypeptide(L)'
;MDGGYILAGSTVSNDGDVGGNHGGCDIWVVKLESNGPVSGPLAFPGQRDPPTDPDGDGLYEDVDGNGRIEFNDVIVYYENMAFIREHQPLAAFDYDGNGMIGYNDVVALYEKVQGP
;
A
#
# COMPACT_ATOMS: atom_id res chain seq x y z
N MET A 1 5.71 -8.80 -10.86
CA MET A 1 4.63 -8.98 -11.85
C MET A 1 3.95 -7.64 -11.98
N ASP A 2 4.06 -6.98 -13.13
CA ASP A 2 3.52 -5.63 -13.40
C ASP A 2 1.99 -5.66 -13.50
N GLY A 3 1.32 -5.62 -12.34
CA GLY A 3 -0.13 -5.71 -12.19
C GLY A 3 -0.89 -4.46 -12.63
N GLY A 4 -0.85 -4.15 -13.93
CA GLY A 4 -1.77 -3.20 -14.55
C GLY A 4 -3.11 -3.87 -14.86
N TYR A 5 -4.21 -3.22 -14.51
CA TYR A 5 -5.56 -3.70 -14.85
C TYR A 5 -6.08 -2.95 -16.08
N ILE A 6 -6.75 -3.69 -16.97
CA ILE A 6 -7.48 -3.13 -18.10
C ILE A 6 -8.96 -3.18 -17.77
N LEU A 7 -9.60 -2.02 -17.67
CA LEU A 7 -11.05 -1.91 -17.61
C LEU A 7 -11.56 -1.54 -19.01
N ALA A 8 -12.44 -2.38 -19.56
CA ALA A 8 -13.13 -2.09 -20.82
C ALA A 8 -14.61 -1.85 -20.54
N GLY A 9 -15.15 -0.75 -21.05
CA GLY A 9 -16.57 -0.42 -20.98
C GLY A 9 -17.07 0.06 -22.33
N SER A 10 -18.38 -0.05 -22.59
CA SER A 10 -18.99 0.48 -23.81
C SER A 10 -20.12 1.43 -23.45
N THR A 11 -20.20 2.58 -24.12
CA THR A 11 -21.32 3.52 -23.96
C THR A 11 -21.92 3.91 -25.30
N VAL A 12 -23.22 4.19 -25.29
CA VAL A 12 -24.00 4.73 -26.41
C VAL A 12 -24.41 6.19 -26.18
N SER A 13 -24.05 6.76 -25.02
CA SER A 13 -24.53 8.08 -24.58
C SER A 13 -23.63 9.23 -25.02
N ASN A 14 -24.20 10.43 -25.14
CA ASN A 14 -23.58 11.70 -25.52
C ASN A 14 -24.02 12.85 -24.59
N ASP A 15 -24.34 12.54 -23.33
CA ASP A 15 -24.85 13.48 -22.32
C ASP A 15 -23.80 14.07 -21.36
N GLY A 16 -22.50 13.85 -21.63
CA GLY A 16 -21.45 14.76 -21.16
C GLY A 16 -20.32 14.18 -20.30
N ASP A 17 -20.32 12.89 -19.95
CA ASP A 17 -19.25 12.30 -19.13
C ASP A 17 -17.99 11.89 -19.91
N VAL A 18 -18.06 11.83 -21.23
CA VAL A 18 -16.94 11.45 -22.08
C VAL A 18 -16.96 12.26 -23.38
N GLY A 19 -15.87 12.99 -23.63
CA GLY A 19 -15.72 13.83 -24.82
C GLY A 19 -15.49 12.99 -26.07
N GLY A 20 -16.37 13.11 -27.06
CA GLY A 20 -16.19 12.57 -28.41
C GLY A 20 -16.92 11.25 -28.69
N ASN A 21 -18.25 11.31 -28.80
CA ASN A 21 -19.04 10.24 -29.43
C ASN A 21 -18.84 10.31 -30.96
N HIS A 22 -18.29 9.26 -31.56
CA HIS A 22 -18.04 9.21 -33.02
C HIS A 22 -19.12 8.42 -33.78
N GLY A 23 -20.28 8.18 -33.14
CA GLY A 23 -21.46 7.52 -33.69
C GLY A 23 -21.50 6.00 -33.43
N GLY A 24 -22.52 5.52 -32.72
CA GLY A 24 -22.73 4.09 -32.41
C GLY A 24 -22.48 3.73 -30.94
N CYS A 25 -21.95 2.51 -30.68
CA CYS A 25 -21.37 2.12 -29.39
C CYS A 25 -19.86 2.39 -29.42
N ASP A 26 -19.35 3.27 -28.55
CA ASP A 26 -17.90 3.50 -28.41
C ASP A 26 -17.34 2.61 -27.27
N ILE A 27 -16.20 1.95 -27.52
CA ILE A 27 -15.46 1.17 -26.52
C ILE A 27 -14.44 2.07 -25.85
N TRP A 28 -14.46 2.09 -24.52
CA TRP A 28 -13.47 2.76 -23.67
C TRP A 28 -12.53 1.72 -23.09
N VAL A 29 -11.23 1.94 -23.28
CA VAL A 29 -10.17 1.14 -22.65
C VAL A 29 -9.42 2.05 -21.69
N VAL A 30 -9.57 1.79 -20.39
CA VAL A 30 -8.82 2.47 -19.34
C VAL A 30 -7.72 1.55 -18.88
N LYS A 31 -6.47 2.01 -19.00
CA LYS A 31 -5.32 1.36 -18.37
C LYS A 31 -5.14 1.97 -16.98
N LEU A 32 -5.31 1.16 -15.96
CA LEU A 32 -4.96 1.53 -14.59
C LEU A 32 -3.48 1.16 -14.39
N GLU A 33 -2.64 2.17 -14.30
CA GLU A 33 -1.27 2.00 -13.83
C GLU A 33 -1.30 1.88 -12.31
N SER A 34 -0.56 0.92 -11.75
CA SER A 34 -0.18 0.95 -10.35
C SER A 34 0.74 2.15 -10.14
N ASN A 35 0.27 3.21 -9.50
CA ASN A 35 1.11 4.35 -9.11
C ASN A 35 2.00 4.02 -7.89
N GLY A 36 2.04 2.76 -7.44
CA GLY A 36 2.97 2.28 -6.42
C GLY A 36 4.27 1.74 -7.06
N PRO A 37 5.38 1.71 -6.32
CA PRO A 37 6.60 1.08 -6.83
C PRO A 37 6.30 -0.38 -7.20
N VAL A 38 6.71 -0.77 -8.42
CA VAL A 38 6.54 -2.14 -8.95
C VAL A 38 7.32 -3.17 -8.11
N SER A 39 8.34 -2.71 -7.40
CA SER A 39 9.02 -3.43 -6.32
C SER A 39 8.33 -3.08 -5.00
N GLY A 40 8.02 -4.07 -4.16
CA GLY A 40 7.48 -3.85 -2.81
C GLY A 40 8.39 -2.99 -1.90
N PRO A 41 8.10 -2.93 -0.59
CA PRO A 41 8.85 -2.07 0.33
C PRO A 41 10.34 -2.42 0.36
N LEU A 42 11.18 -1.40 0.59
CA LEU A 42 12.61 -1.61 0.80
C LEU A 42 12.86 -2.21 2.19
N ALA A 43 13.87 -3.07 2.31
CA ALA A 43 14.38 -3.48 3.62
C ALA A 43 14.86 -2.26 4.41
N PHE A 44 14.52 -2.24 5.70
CA PHE A 44 14.90 -1.14 6.57
C PHE A 44 16.39 -1.20 6.90
N PRO A 45 17.04 -0.07 7.21
CA PRO A 45 18.42 -0.05 7.67
C PRO A 45 18.69 -1.09 8.77
N GLY A 46 19.63 -2.00 8.51
CA GLY A 46 20.02 -3.06 9.46
C GLY A 46 19.17 -4.34 9.40
N GLN A 47 18.06 -4.36 8.66
CA GLN A 47 17.28 -5.57 8.41
C GLN A 47 17.76 -6.31 7.17
N ARG A 48 17.64 -7.64 7.17
CA ARG A 48 18.08 -8.48 6.04
C ARG A 48 17.01 -8.57 4.95
N ASP A 49 15.77 -8.68 5.37
CA ASP A 49 14.63 -8.96 4.51
C ASP A 49 13.69 -7.74 4.50
N PRO A 50 12.95 -7.47 3.40
CA PRO A 50 12.00 -6.37 3.33
C PRO A 50 10.73 -6.67 4.13
N PRO A 51 9.98 -5.63 4.54
CA PRO A 51 8.69 -5.82 5.20
C PRO A 51 7.74 -6.71 4.39
N THR A 52 6.94 -7.52 5.09
CA THR A 52 5.90 -8.35 4.47
C THR A 52 4.52 -8.05 5.06
N ASP A 53 3.49 -8.49 4.33
CA ASP A 53 2.07 -8.41 4.70
C ASP A 53 1.57 -9.86 4.88
N PRO A 54 1.66 -10.44 6.10
CA PRO A 54 1.30 -11.83 6.34
C PRO A 54 -0.22 -12.10 6.33
N ASP A 55 -1.05 -11.09 6.60
CA ASP A 55 -2.50 -11.25 6.71
C ASP A 55 -3.29 -10.74 5.48
N GLY A 56 -2.61 -10.03 4.58
CA GLY A 56 -3.12 -9.62 3.27
C GLY A 56 -4.02 -8.39 3.31
N ASP A 57 -3.98 -7.59 4.38
CA ASP A 57 -4.83 -6.40 4.54
C ASP A 57 -4.26 -5.14 3.85
N GLY A 58 -3.03 -5.23 3.31
CA GLY A 58 -2.34 -4.15 2.62
C GLY A 58 -1.45 -3.29 3.52
N LEU A 59 -1.39 -3.57 4.82
CA LEU A 59 -0.44 -3.02 5.76
C LEU A 59 0.73 -4.00 5.94
N TYR A 60 1.92 -3.47 6.25
CA TYR A 60 3.14 -4.26 6.35
C TYR A 60 3.64 -4.34 7.79
N GLU A 61 2.99 -5.16 8.63
CA GLU A 61 3.31 -5.28 10.06
C GLU A 61 4.55 -6.11 10.37
N ASP A 62 4.89 -7.08 9.52
CA ASP A 62 6.15 -7.81 9.61
C ASP A 62 7.24 -6.94 9.00
N VAL A 63 7.76 -5.99 9.78
CA VAL A 63 8.68 -4.94 9.30
C VAL A 63 10.12 -5.43 9.22
N ASP A 64 10.47 -6.50 9.93
CA ASP A 64 11.78 -7.14 9.83
C ASP A 64 11.84 -8.24 8.76
N GLY A 65 10.68 -8.63 8.21
CA GLY A 65 10.53 -9.54 7.10
C GLY A 65 10.75 -11.01 7.47
N ASN A 66 10.64 -11.36 8.76
CA ASN A 66 10.88 -12.71 9.25
C ASN A 66 9.67 -13.66 9.11
N GLY A 67 8.53 -13.13 8.63
CA GLY A 67 7.30 -13.86 8.40
C GLY A 67 6.40 -13.98 9.63
N ARG A 68 6.63 -13.18 10.68
CA ARG A 68 5.83 -13.13 11.91
C ARG A 68 5.50 -11.68 12.23
N ILE A 69 4.35 -11.48 12.86
CA ILE A 69 3.98 -10.19 13.46
C ILE A 69 4.25 -10.33 14.96
N GLU A 70 5.34 -9.74 15.45
CA GLU A 70 5.81 -9.89 16.82
C GLU A 70 6.40 -8.60 17.44
N PHE A 71 6.85 -8.67 18.70
CA PHE A 71 7.30 -7.47 19.42
C PHE A 71 8.55 -6.84 18.80
N ASN A 72 9.36 -7.62 18.10
CA ASN A 72 10.52 -7.10 17.39
C ASN A 72 10.12 -6.09 16.31
N ASP A 73 8.98 -6.31 15.65
CA ASP A 73 8.46 -5.41 14.62
C ASP A 73 8.15 -4.02 15.16
N VAL A 74 7.62 -3.94 16.38
CA VAL A 74 7.35 -2.68 17.07
C VAL A 74 8.64 -1.87 17.26
N ILE A 75 9.73 -2.55 17.67
CA ILE A 75 11.03 -1.92 17.87
C ILE A 75 11.60 -1.46 16.53
N VAL A 76 11.61 -2.34 15.52
CA VAL A 76 12.17 -2.05 14.20
C VAL A 76 11.42 -0.89 13.54
N TYR A 77 10.10 -0.84 13.67
CA TYR A 77 9.27 0.27 13.20
C TYR A 77 9.66 1.58 13.89
N TYR A 78 9.73 1.58 15.23
CA TYR A 78 10.09 2.76 16.02
C TYR A 78 11.49 3.31 15.66
N GLU A 79 12.47 2.43 15.49
CA GLU A 79 13.84 2.81 15.13
C GLU A 79 13.96 3.38 13.71
N ASN A 80 13.06 3.00 12.81
CA ASN A 80 13.13 3.34 11.39
C ASN A 80 12.04 4.32 10.92
N MET A 81 11.28 4.95 11.82
CA MET A 81 10.18 5.86 11.45
C MET A 81 10.60 7.02 10.54
N ALA A 82 11.85 7.49 10.61
CA ALA A 82 12.37 8.50 9.69
C ALA A 82 12.54 7.92 8.27
N PHE A 83 13.11 6.71 8.18
CA PHE A 83 13.27 5.99 6.92
C PHE A 83 11.92 5.70 6.26
N ILE A 84 10.91 5.29 7.04
CA ILE A 84 9.55 5.04 6.53
C ILE A 84 8.99 6.30 5.88
N ARG A 85 9.10 7.46 6.56
CA ARG A 85 8.59 8.75 6.04
C ARG A 85 9.26 9.18 4.73
N GLU A 86 10.54 8.83 4.55
CA GLU A 86 11.34 9.30 3.42
C GLU A 86 11.34 8.34 2.23
N HIS A 87 11.14 7.04 2.47
CA HIS A 87 11.40 6.01 1.47
C HIS A 87 10.27 5.00 1.25
N GLN A 88 9.24 4.98 2.11
CA GLN A 88 8.16 4.00 2.05
C GLN A 88 6.82 4.64 1.69
N PRO A 89 5.87 3.87 1.14
CA PRO A 89 4.50 4.32 0.98
C PRO A 89 3.82 4.47 2.34
N LEU A 90 3.55 5.71 2.77
CA LEU A 90 3.02 5.98 4.12
C LEU A 90 1.74 5.20 4.43
N ALA A 91 0.83 5.09 3.46
CA ALA A 91 -0.44 4.38 3.62
C ALA A 91 -0.29 2.89 3.97
N ALA A 92 0.86 2.28 3.68
CA ALA A 92 1.13 0.87 3.97
C ALA A 92 1.69 0.65 5.39
N PHE A 93 2.02 1.74 6.10
CA PHE A 93 2.65 1.77 7.42
C PHE A 93 1.91 2.69 8.41
N ASP A 94 0.81 3.32 7.97
CA ASP A 94 -0.08 4.20 8.75
C ASP A 94 -1.16 3.35 9.42
N TYR A 95 -0.79 2.68 10.51
CA TYR A 95 -1.61 1.67 11.18
C TYR A 95 -2.79 2.28 11.95
N ASP A 96 -2.69 3.55 12.37
CA ASP A 96 -3.82 4.24 13.01
C ASP A 96 -4.70 5.00 11.99
N GLY A 97 -4.28 5.06 10.72
CA GLY A 97 -5.02 5.65 9.62
C GLY A 97 -5.13 7.18 9.69
N ASN A 98 -4.24 7.85 10.42
CA ASN A 98 -4.30 9.29 10.61
C ASN A 98 -3.63 10.09 9.48
N GLY A 99 -3.00 9.40 8.52
CA GLY A 99 -2.28 9.97 7.38
C GLY A 99 -0.83 10.35 7.67
N MET A 100 -0.29 10.01 8.85
CA MET A 100 1.06 10.35 9.28
C MET A 100 1.71 9.19 10.02
N ILE A 101 2.92 8.83 9.58
CA ILE A 101 3.83 8.00 10.38
C ILE A 101 4.13 8.72 11.69
N GLY A 102 3.84 8.10 12.83
CA GLY A 102 3.80 8.72 14.14
C GLY A 102 3.82 7.70 15.29
N TYR A 103 3.81 8.21 16.53
CA TYR A 103 3.84 7.36 17.72
C TYR A 103 2.55 6.52 17.86
N ASN A 104 1.43 7.02 17.34
CA ASN A 104 0.18 6.28 17.36
C ASN A 104 0.26 5.00 16.52
N ASP A 105 1.03 4.97 15.42
CA ASP A 105 1.26 3.75 14.66
C ASP A 105 2.07 2.73 15.46
N VAL A 106 3.05 3.18 16.23
CA VAL A 106 3.83 2.31 17.13
C VAL A 106 2.89 1.63 18.13
N VAL A 107 1.95 2.39 18.69
CA VAL A 107 0.95 1.88 19.63
C VAL A 107 -0.01 0.93 18.92
N ALA A 108 -0.52 1.29 17.74
CA ALA A 108 -1.43 0.44 16.97
C ALA A 108 -0.78 -0.90 16.58
N LEU A 109 0.48 -0.88 16.14
CA LEU A 109 1.25 -2.09 15.86
C LEU A 109 1.47 -2.93 17.12
N TYR A 110 1.82 -2.30 18.23
CA TYR A 110 1.97 -2.98 19.52
C TYR A 110 0.66 -3.65 19.98
N GLU A 111 -0.47 -2.97 19.84
CA GLU A 111 -1.79 -3.54 20.15
C GLU A 111 -2.13 -4.74 19.25
N LYS A 112 -1.81 -4.68 17.94
CA LYS A 112 -1.99 -5.80 17.01
C LYS A 112 -1.14 -7.02 17.40
N VAL A 113 0.10 -6.80 17.83
CA VAL A 113 1.01 -7.87 18.33
C VAL A 113 0.49 -8.56 19.59
N GLN A 114 -0.13 -7.83 20.52
CA GLN A 114 -0.66 -8.42 21.76
C GLN A 114 -1.90 -9.29 21.54
N GLY A 115 -2.60 -9.09 20.41
CA GLY A 115 -3.92 -9.68 20.15
C GLY A 115 -5.02 -9.13 21.09
N PRO A 116 -6.30 -9.24 20.72
CA PRO A 116 -7.39 -9.11 21.67
C PRO A 116 -7.44 -10.26 22.69
#